data_AF-A0A938RUC8-F1
#
_entry.id   AF-A0A938RUC8-F1
#
_cell.length_a   1.000
_cell.length_b   1.000
_cell.length_c   1.000
_cell.angle_alpha   90.00
_cell.angle_beta   90.00
_cell.angle_gamma   90.00
#
_symmetry.space_group_name_H-M   'P 1'
#
loop_
_entity.id
_entity.type
_entity.pdbx_description
1 polymer ?
#
loop_
_entity_poly.entity_id
_entity_poly.type
_entity_poly.pdbx_seq_one_letter_code
_entity_poly.pdbx_strand_id
1 'polypeptide(L)'
;MKRVVLFIVTNLAVLVVLGIVARLLGVDRAVPGQYGALLAFAAIFGMGGSFISLAISKWSAKRMMGVKVIAEPRGDAEQWLVNAVARHAQAAGIGMPEVGIFDAPQPNAFATGARRDSALVAVSTGLLHSMNREQVDAVLGHEISHVANGDMVTLTLIQGVLNTFVMFLSRVIGGIVDKAVFRSEREHGPGYFLSVMALQILFGLLASVVVFWFSRQREFRADAGGARLAGRPNMISALERLKAAHEQPLPDQLGAFGISGGGKAISRLFMTHPPLDERIAALRAMQG
;
A
#
# COMPACT_ATOMS: atom_id res chain seq x y z
N MET A 1 14.89 10.15 9.30
CA MET A 1 15.86 9.05 9.48
C MET A 1 15.59 8.23 10.74
N LYS A 2 15.52 8.81 11.95
CA LYS A 2 15.28 8.05 13.21
C LYS A 2 14.05 7.10 13.19
N ARG A 3 12.92 7.53 12.61
CA ARG A 3 11.69 6.71 12.52
C ARG A 3 11.83 5.50 11.59
N VAL A 4 12.44 5.69 10.41
CA VAL A 4 12.66 4.59 9.44
C VAL A 4 13.67 3.59 9.98
N VAL A 5 14.75 4.06 10.59
CA VAL A 5 15.75 3.17 11.23
C VAL A 5 15.12 2.38 12.37
N LEU A 6 14.39 3.04 13.28
CA LEU A 6 13.68 2.36 14.36
C LEU A 6 12.70 1.31 13.81
N PHE A 7 11.96 1.65 12.76
CA PHE A 7 10.99 0.74 12.16
C PHE A 7 11.68 -0.45 11.46
N ILE A 8 12.80 -0.25 10.77
CA ILE A 8 13.61 -1.34 10.22
C ILE A 8 14.12 -2.25 11.34
N VAL A 9 14.67 -1.68 12.42
CA VAL A 9 15.14 -2.43 13.58
C VAL A 9 14.01 -3.24 14.21
N THR A 10 12.81 -2.66 14.35
CA THR A 10 11.64 -3.38 14.86
C THR A 10 11.25 -4.54 13.95
N ASN A 11 11.24 -4.36 12.63
CA ASN A 11 10.94 -5.45 11.68
C ASN A 11 12.00 -6.55 11.73
N LEU A 12 13.28 -6.20 11.85
CA LEU A 12 14.36 -7.17 12.07
C LEU A 12 14.21 -7.90 13.41
N ALA A 13 13.88 -7.18 14.49
CA ALA A 13 13.64 -7.77 15.80
C ALA A 13 12.46 -8.76 15.76
N VAL A 14 11.39 -8.46 15.02
CA VAL A 14 10.28 -9.39 14.79
C VAL A 14 10.76 -10.67 14.10
N LEU A 15 11.62 -10.57 13.09
CA LEU A 15 12.21 -11.74 12.42
C LEU A 15 13.10 -12.56 13.38
N VAL A 16 13.87 -11.92 14.25
CA VAL A 16 14.69 -12.60 15.26
C VAL A 16 13.79 -13.32 16.28
N VAL A 17 12.77 -12.64 16.81
CA VAL A 17 11.81 -13.22 17.76
C VAL A 17 11.11 -14.42 17.12
N LEU A 18 10.70 -14.32 15.86
CA LEU A 18 10.15 -15.46 15.12
C LEU A 18 11.13 -16.63 15.05
N GLY A 19 12.40 -16.37 14.74
CA GLY A 19 13.45 -17.39 14.72
C GLY A 19 13.57 -18.10 16.08
N ILE A 20 13.52 -17.35 17.17
CA ILE A 20 13.56 -17.89 18.54
C ILE A 20 12.31 -18.72 18.85
N VAL A 21 11.11 -18.18 18.60
CA VAL A 21 9.84 -18.86 18.90
C VAL A 21 9.71 -20.15 18.13
N ALA A 22 10.01 -20.16 16.82
CA ALA A 22 9.94 -21.37 16.03
C ALA A 22 11.00 -22.41 16.45
N ARG A 23 12.18 -21.99 16.92
CA ARG A 23 13.15 -22.90 17.55
C ARG A 23 12.63 -23.48 18.87
N LEU A 24 11.99 -22.68 19.72
CA LEU A 24 11.37 -23.15 20.96
C LEU A 24 10.23 -24.15 20.72
N LEU A 25 9.48 -23.96 19.64
CA LEU A 25 8.42 -24.88 19.19
C LEU A 25 8.96 -26.15 18.50
N GLY A 26 10.28 -26.33 18.43
CA GLY A 26 10.92 -27.54 17.89
C GLY A 26 10.88 -27.64 16.36
N VAL A 27 10.65 -26.54 15.65
CA VAL A 27 10.62 -26.50 14.17
C VAL A 27 11.98 -26.87 13.57
N ASP A 28 13.06 -26.54 14.27
CA ASP A 28 14.43 -26.95 13.94
C ASP A 28 14.63 -28.47 13.93
N ARG A 29 13.84 -29.20 14.73
CA ARG A 29 13.85 -30.68 14.76
C ARG A 29 13.03 -31.31 13.64
N ALA A 30 11.99 -30.62 13.16
CA ALA A 30 11.14 -31.08 12.06
C ALA A 30 11.80 -30.88 10.68
N VAL A 31 12.68 -29.88 10.56
CA VAL A 31 13.45 -29.56 9.34
C VAL A 31 14.95 -29.43 9.69
N PRO A 32 15.64 -30.56 10.00
CA PRO A 32 17.03 -30.54 10.45
C PRO A 32 17.98 -29.96 9.39
N GLY A 33 18.90 -29.10 9.80
CA GLY A 33 20.00 -28.59 8.95
C GLY A 33 19.64 -27.49 7.93
N GLN A 34 18.35 -27.25 7.64
CA GLN A 34 17.94 -26.26 6.63
C GLN A 34 17.14 -25.07 7.20
N TYR A 35 16.79 -25.08 8.49
CA TYR A 35 15.96 -24.05 9.12
C TYR A 35 16.53 -22.62 8.99
N GLY A 36 17.81 -22.43 9.34
CA GLY A 36 18.46 -21.11 9.27
C GLY A 36 18.56 -20.61 7.83
N ALA A 37 18.89 -21.51 6.89
CA ALA A 37 18.92 -21.20 5.46
C ALA A 37 17.52 -20.85 4.91
N LEU A 38 16.48 -21.55 5.38
CA LEU A 38 15.08 -21.29 4.99
C LEU A 38 14.59 -19.94 5.52
N LEU A 39 14.90 -19.59 6.77
CA LEU A 39 14.55 -18.29 7.33
C LEU A 39 15.31 -17.17 6.61
N ALA A 40 16.61 -17.34 6.36
CA ALA A 40 17.41 -16.39 5.60
C ALA A 40 16.87 -16.22 4.17
N PHE A 41 16.52 -17.33 3.49
CA PHE A 41 15.86 -17.31 2.20
C PHE A 41 14.54 -16.53 2.25
N ALA A 42 13.64 -16.86 3.18
CA ALA A 42 12.35 -16.17 3.30
C ALA A 42 12.50 -14.68 3.64
N ALA A 43 13.50 -14.32 4.44
CA ALA A 43 13.83 -12.93 4.76
C ALA A 43 14.36 -12.18 3.53
N ILE A 44 15.31 -12.76 2.79
CA ILE A 44 15.90 -12.18 1.58
C ILE A 44 14.82 -11.99 0.52
N PHE A 45 13.99 -13.00 0.24
CA PHE A 45 12.98 -12.88 -0.80
C PHE A 45 11.78 -12.03 -0.36
N GLY A 46 11.37 -12.12 0.91
CA GLY A 46 10.24 -11.35 1.42
C GLY A 46 10.55 -9.87 1.54
N MET A 47 11.64 -9.53 2.24
CA MET A 47 12.07 -8.14 2.41
C MET A 47 12.77 -7.60 1.17
N GLY A 48 13.67 -8.38 0.55
CA GLY A 48 14.40 -7.93 -0.64
C GLY A 48 13.48 -7.63 -1.81
N GLY A 49 12.47 -8.48 -2.05
CA GLY A 49 11.46 -8.22 -3.07
C GLY A 49 10.69 -6.92 -2.82
N SER A 50 10.34 -6.62 -1.56
CA SER A 50 9.59 -5.40 -1.23
C SER A 50 10.46 -4.14 -1.37
N PHE A 51 11.74 -4.19 -0.98
CA PHE A 51 12.68 -3.09 -1.21
C PHE A 51 12.98 -2.83 -2.68
N ILE A 52 13.15 -3.89 -3.48
CA ILE A 52 13.32 -3.75 -4.93
C ILE A 52 12.08 -3.09 -5.53
N SER A 53 10.89 -3.54 -5.16
CA SER A 53 9.62 -2.96 -5.60
C SER A 53 9.52 -1.47 -5.26
N LEU A 54 9.91 -1.07 -4.04
CA LEU A 54 9.94 0.34 -3.63
C LEU A 54 10.99 1.15 -4.40
N ALA A 55 12.17 0.60 -4.64
CA ALA A 55 13.24 1.28 -5.36
C ALA A 55 12.85 1.58 -6.82
N ILE A 56 12.15 0.65 -7.47
CA ILE A 56 11.69 0.82 -8.85
C ILE A 56 10.35 1.56 -8.95
N SER A 57 9.61 1.77 -7.85
CA SER A 57 8.21 2.23 -7.88
C SER A 57 8.01 3.55 -8.62
N LYS A 58 8.93 4.50 -8.43
CA LYS A 58 8.88 5.82 -9.09
C LYS A 58 9.17 5.69 -10.59
N TRP A 59 10.15 4.86 -10.96
CA TRP A 59 10.47 4.62 -12.37
C TRP A 59 9.35 3.88 -13.09
N SER A 60 8.80 2.83 -12.46
CA SER A 60 7.71 2.04 -13.03
C SER A 60 6.44 2.87 -13.16
N ALA A 61 6.06 3.65 -12.13
CA ALA A 61 4.88 4.51 -12.19
C ALA A 61 4.98 5.54 -13.34
N LYS A 62 6.13 6.20 -13.52
CA LYS A 62 6.32 7.13 -14.64
C LYS A 62 6.14 6.46 -16.00
N ARG A 63 6.74 5.29 -16.18
CA ARG A 63 6.74 4.59 -17.48
C ARG A 63 5.40 3.93 -17.78
N MET A 64 4.76 3.30 -16.80
CA MET A 64 3.50 2.57 -16.97
C MET A 64 2.32 3.52 -17.14
N MET A 65 2.29 4.62 -16.40
CA MET A 65 1.20 5.61 -16.49
C MET A 65 1.44 6.68 -17.56
N GLY A 66 2.61 6.69 -18.21
CA GLY A 66 2.95 7.71 -19.21
C GLY A 66 3.03 9.11 -18.62
N VAL A 67 3.56 9.24 -17.39
CA VAL A 67 3.64 10.53 -16.70
C VAL A 67 4.59 11.48 -17.43
N LYS A 68 4.07 12.63 -17.83
CA LYS A 68 4.85 13.76 -18.36
C LYS A 68 5.26 14.63 -17.18
N VAL A 69 6.53 14.55 -16.79
CA VAL A 69 7.08 15.37 -15.71
C VAL A 69 7.22 16.81 -16.20
N ILE A 70 6.74 17.76 -15.40
CA ILE A 70 6.83 19.20 -15.65
C ILE A 70 8.22 19.65 -15.21
N ALA A 71 9.14 19.79 -16.18
CA ALA A 71 10.46 20.38 -15.93
C ALA A 71 10.38 21.91 -15.91
N GLU A 72 9.64 22.48 -16.87
CA GLU A 72 9.37 23.91 -17.00
C GLU A 72 7.87 24.08 -17.24
N PRO A 73 7.13 24.75 -16.34
CA PRO A 73 5.68 24.93 -16.48
C PRO A 73 5.33 25.72 -17.75
N ARG A 74 4.43 25.17 -18.55
CA ARG A 74 3.89 25.80 -19.77
C ARG A 74 2.46 26.27 -19.51
N GLY A 75 2.35 27.50 -19.01
CA GLY A 75 1.07 28.17 -18.75
C GLY A 75 0.58 28.07 -17.31
N ASP A 76 -0.55 28.72 -17.04
CA ASP A 76 -1.03 28.99 -15.68
C ASP A 76 -1.40 27.74 -14.88
N ALA A 77 -1.91 26.69 -15.55
CA ALA A 77 -2.33 25.47 -14.89
C ALA A 77 -1.14 24.67 -14.34
N GLU A 78 -0.11 24.46 -15.17
CA GLU A 78 1.13 23.79 -14.75
C GLU A 78 1.88 24.61 -13.71
N GLN A 79 1.95 25.94 -13.89
CA GLN A 79 2.61 26.82 -12.94
C GLN A 79 1.92 26.78 -11.57
N TRP A 80 0.58 26.83 -11.56
CA TRP A 80 -0.20 26.69 -10.34
C TRP A 80 0.03 25.32 -9.68
N LEU A 81 0.03 24.23 -10.46
CA LEU A 81 0.22 22.87 -9.95
C LEU A 81 1.58 22.69 -9.28
N VAL A 82 2.66 23.15 -9.94
CA VAL A 82 4.02 23.10 -9.38
C VAL A 82 4.12 23.95 -8.10
N ASN A 83 3.54 25.14 -8.10
CA ASN A 83 3.53 26.03 -6.93
C ASN A 83 2.73 25.44 -5.75
N ALA A 84 1.59 24.78 -6.03
CA ALA A 84 0.77 24.11 -5.03
C ALA A 84 1.55 22.97 -4.37
N VAL A 85 2.17 22.09 -5.18
CA VAL A 85 3.02 21.01 -4.67
C VAL A 85 4.19 21.56 -3.85
N ALA A 86 4.85 22.63 -4.30
CA ALA A 86 5.95 23.26 -3.57
C ALA A 86 5.50 23.80 -2.20
N ARG A 87 4.35 24.49 -2.14
CA ARG A 87 3.76 25.00 -0.89
C ARG A 87 3.45 23.86 0.08
N HIS A 88 2.82 22.79 -0.39
CA HIS A 88 2.48 21.63 0.44
C HIS A 88 3.72 20.89 0.91
N ALA A 89 4.72 20.69 0.05
CA ALA A 89 5.98 20.04 0.39
C ALA A 89 6.73 20.82 1.48
N GLN A 90 6.77 22.15 1.36
CA GLN A 90 7.37 23.03 2.37
C GLN A 90 6.62 22.94 3.70
N ALA A 91 5.29 23.06 3.69
CA ALA A 91 4.47 22.96 4.89
C ALA A 91 4.57 21.58 5.57
N ALA A 92 4.74 20.51 4.80
CA ALA A 92 4.93 19.14 5.29
C ALA A 92 6.39 18.82 5.68
N GLY A 93 7.36 19.71 5.40
CA GLY A 93 8.77 19.51 5.73
C GLY A 93 9.45 18.39 4.94
N ILE A 94 9.09 18.23 3.68
CA ILE A 94 9.71 17.26 2.75
C ILE A 94 10.41 17.97 1.59
N GLY A 95 11.37 17.29 0.94
CA GLY A 95 11.94 17.78 -0.31
C GLY A 95 10.89 17.89 -1.43
N MET A 96 11.13 18.80 -2.38
CA MET A 96 10.26 19.05 -3.52
C MET A 96 10.07 17.77 -4.37
N PRO A 97 8.84 17.24 -4.50
CA PRO A 97 8.56 16.12 -5.40
C PRO A 97 8.68 16.52 -6.87
N GLU A 98 8.99 15.55 -7.73
CA GLU A 98 8.70 15.70 -9.16
C GLU A 98 7.19 15.88 -9.33
N VAL A 99 6.77 16.80 -10.19
CA VAL A 99 5.37 17.04 -10.51
C VAL A 99 5.10 16.58 -11.93
N GLY A 100 4.03 15.83 -12.15
CA GLY A 100 3.69 15.34 -13.48
C GLY A 100 2.21 15.30 -13.77
N ILE A 101 1.90 15.24 -15.06
CA ILE A 101 0.55 15.03 -15.57
C ILE A 101 0.56 13.75 -16.41
N PHE A 102 -0.46 12.92 -16.26
CA PHE A 102 -0.68 11.76 -17.11
C PHE A 102 -2.05 11.83 -17.77
N ASP A 103 -2.16 11.25 -18.96
CA ASP A 103 -3.41 11.29 -19.70
C ASP A 103 -4.33 10.16 -19.25
N ALA A 104 -5.42 10.52 -18.58
CA ALA A 104 -6.49 9.62 -18.21
C ALA A 104 -7.79 10.41 -18.00
N PRO A 105 -8.92 10.00 -18.61
CA PRO A 105 -10.17 10.72 -18.50
C PRO A 105 -10.80 10.60 -17.10
N GLN A 106 -10.45 9.57 -16.33
CA GLN A 106 -10.93 9.41 -14.96
C GLN A 106 -10.15 10.33 -13.99
N PRO A 107 -10.81 10.99 -13.03
CA PRO A 107 -10.14 11.81 -12.02
C PRO A 107 -9.26 10.93 -11.13
N ASN A 108 -7.94 11.16 -11.16
CA ASN A 108 -6.98 10.40 -10.36
C ASN A 108 -5.73 11.24 -10.07
N ALA A 109 -5.11 10.99 -8.91
CA ALA A 109 -3.81 11.50 -8.52
C ALA A 109 -3.08 10.41 -7.73
N PHE A 110 -1.75 10.44 -7.74
CA PHE A 110 -0.96 9.54 -6.90
C PHE A 110 0.39 10.14 -6.56
N ALA A 111 0.91 9.73 -5.40
CA ALA A 111 2.30 9.94 -5.02
C ALA A 111 3.09 8.62 -4.89
N THR A 112 4.37 8.65 -5.25
CA THR A 112 5.28 7.53 -5.04
C THR A 112 6.72 7.97 -4.87
N GLY A 113 7.50 7.20 -4.11
CA GLY A 113 8.93 7.45 -3.92
C GLY A 113 9.49 6.68 -2.73
N ALA A 114 10.70 6.16 -2.89
CA ALA A 114 11.42 5.47 -1.82
C ALA A 114 11.89 6.41 -0.71
N ARG A 115 11.97 7.73 -0.99
CA ARG A 115 12.45 8.76 -0.08
C ARG A 115 11.51 9.94 -0.12
N ARG A 116 11.19 10.49 1.05
CA ARG A 116 10.37 11.70 1.19
C ARG A 116 10.96 12.92 0.44
N ASP A 117 12.28 12.95 0.30
CA ASP A 117 13.01 14.03 -0.36
C ASP A 117 13.24 13.77 -1.86
N SER A 118 12.65 12.69 -2.41
CA SER A 118 12.70 12.36 -3.84
C SER A 118 11.45 11.59 -4.25
N ALA A 119 10.29 12.22 -4.08
CA ALA A 119 9.01 11.66 -4.49
C ALA A 119 8.62 12.12 -5.90
N LEU A 120 7.52 11.57 -6.39
CA LEU A 120 6.75 12.00 -7.55
C LEU A 120 5.32 12.20 -7.08
N VAL A 121 4.69 13.31 -7.48
CA VAL A 121 3.25 13.53 -7.40
C VAL A 121 2.75 13.74 -8.83
N ALA A 122 1.74 12.97 -9.23
CA ALA A 122 1.18 13.08 -10.56
C ALA A 122 -0.36 13.16 -10.52
N VAL A 123 -0.93 13.95 -11.43
CA VAL A 123 -2.39 14.14 -11.57
C VAL A 123 -2.84 13.78 -12.98
N SER A 124 -4.07 13.28 -13.12
CA SER A 124 -4.65 12.98 -14.43
C SER A 124 -5.23 14.22 -15.11
N THR A 125 -5.28 14.21 -16.43
CA THR A 125 -6.02 15.21 -17.22
C THR A 125 -7.51 15.28 -16.81
N GLY A 126 -8.13 14.13 -16.55
CA GLY A 126 -9.50 14.03 -16.04
C GLY A 126 -9.71 14.70 -14.68
N LEU A 127 -8.72 14.66 -13.78
CA LEU A 127 -8.80 15.33 -12.49
C LEU A 127 -8.79 16.85 -12.66
N LEU A 128 -7.87 17.37 -13.47
CA LEU A 128 -7.77 18.81 -13.75
C LEU A 128 -9.00 19.37 -14.46
N HIS A 129 -9.71 18.57 -15.27
CA HIS A 129 -10.93 18.99 -15.95
C HIS A 129 -12.19 18.87 -15.08
N SER A 130 -12.22 17.94 -14.13
CA SER A 130 -13.44 17.62 -13.37
C SER A 130 -13.56 18.33 -12.04
N MET A 131 -12.45 18.87 -11.50
CA MET A 131 -12.36 19.51 -10.20
C MET A 131 -11.92 20.97 -10.32
N ASN A 132 -12.37 21.81 -9.38
CA ASN A 132 -11.85 23.17 -9.24
C ASN A 132 -10.48 23.19 -8.54
N ARG A 133 -9.80 24.33 -8.56
CA ARG A 133 -8.44 24.45 -8.02
C ARG A 133 -8.37 24.11 -6.54
N GLU A 134 -9.38 24.47 -5.75
CA GLU A 134 -9.44 24.21 -4.31
C GLU A 134 -9.54 22.70 -4.02
N GLN A 135 -10.36 21.99 -4.79
CA GLN A 135 -10.50 20.53 -4.71
C GLN A 135 -9.20 19.82 -5.13
N VAL A 136 -8.59 20.26 -6.25
CA VAL A 136 -7.29 19.72 -6.70
C VAL A 136 -6.22 20.00 -5.64
N ASP A 137 -6.18 21.20 -5.04
CA ASP A 137 -5.23 21.55 -3.99
C ASP A 137 -5.34 20.62 -2.78
N ALA A 138 -6.57 20.25 -2.41
CA ALA A 138 -6.82 19.29 -1.33
C ALA A 138 -6.36 17.87 -1.67
N VAL A 139 -6.59 17.40 -2.90
CA VAL A 139 -6.07 16.11 -3.36
C VAL A 139 -4.54 16.11 -3.36
N LEU A 140 -3.89 17.19 -3.79
CA LEU A 140 -2.43 17.32 -3.72
C LEU A 140 -1.93 17.30 -2.27
N GLY A 141 -2.62 17.99 -1.36
CA GLY A 141 -2.32 17.95 0.07
C GLY A 141 -2.42 16.53 0.65
N HIS A 142 -3.42 15.74 0.21
CA HIS A 142 -3.57 14.33 0.57
C HIS A 142 -2.38 13.49 0.08
N GLU A 143 -2.02 13.61 -1.20
CA GLU A 143 -0.89 12.90 -1.80
C GLU A 143 0.46 13.26 -1.16
N ILE A 144 0.68 14.54 -0.85
CA ILE A 144 1.86 15.01 -0.12
C ILE A 144 1.90 14.44 1.29
N SER A 145 0.74 14.33 1.94
CA SER A 145 0.65 13.74 3.28
C SER A 145 1.08 12.27 3.27
N HIS A 146 0.80 11.52 2.20
CA HIS A 146 1.34 10.17 2.05
C HIS A 146 2.87 10.12 2.03
N VAL A 147 3.47 11.02 1.26
CA VAL A 147 4.94 11.14 1.17
C VAL A 147 5.54 11.55 2.52
N ALA A 148 4.94 12.55 3.17
CA ALA A 148 5.42 13.08 4.45
C ALA A 148 5.31 12.06 5.60
N ASN A 149 4.26 11.25 5.60
CA ASN A 149 4.08 10.16 6.57
C ASN A 149 5.04 8.99 6.33
N GLY A 150 5.67 8.90 5.15
CA GLY A 150 6.56 7.78 4.80
C GLY A 150 5.78 6.50 4.52
N ASP A 151 4.60 6.65 3.94
CA ASP A 151 3.63 5.57 3.82
C ASP A 151 4.08 4.47 2.86
N MET A 152 4.78 4.82 1.78
CA MET A 152 5.33 3.87 0.82
C MET A 152 6.33 2.95 1.51
N VAL A 153 7.25 3.52 2.29
CA VAL A 153 8.26 2.76 3.06
C VAL A 153 7.59 1.89 4.11
N THR A 154 6.62 2.44 4.85
CA THR A 154 5.93 1.72 5.92
C THR A 154 5.17 0.51 5.38
N LEU A 155 4.42 0.69 4.28
CA LEU A 155 3.67 -0.40 3.66
C LEU A 155 4.61 -1.45 3.05
N THR A 156 5.71 -1.03 2.40
CA THR A 156 6.74 -1.92 1.88
C THR A 156 7.35 -2.81 2.98
N LEU A 157 7.64 -2.24 4.15
CA LEU A 157 8.21 -3.00 5.26
C LEU A 157 7.21 -3.98 5.85
N ILE A 158 5.95 -3.57 6.04
CA ILE A 158 4.86 -4.45 6.48
C ILE A 158 4.68 -5.61 5.49
N GLN A 159 4.61 -5.32 4.19
CA GLN A 159 4.51 -6.34 3.15
C GLN A 159 5.72 -7.27 3.14
N GLY A 160 6.94 -6.72 3.30
CA GLY A 160 8.17 -7.51 3.31
C GLY A 160 8.17 -8.53 4.45
N VAL A 161 7.83 -8.10 5.65
CA VAL A 161 7.71 -8.97 6.81
C VAL A 161 6.62 -10.01 6.60
N LEU A 162 5.41 -9.60 6.20
CA LEU A 162 4.31 -10.54 5.94
C LEU A 162 4.66 -11.56 4.86
N ASN A 163 5.33 -11.16 3.79
CA ASN A 163 5.80 -12.08 2.74
C ASN A 163 6.82 -13.08 3.29
N THR A 164 7.75 -12.63 4.15
CA THR A 164 8.67 -13.54 4.84
C THR A 164 7.91 -14.54 5.71
N PHE A 165 6.91 -14.11 6.48
CA PHE A 165 6.05 -15.01 7.28
C PHE A 165 5.33 -16.04 6.42
N VAL A 166 4.65 -15.59 5.36
CA VAL A 166 3.92 -16.46 4.43
C VAL A 166 4.86 -17.49 3.82
N MET A 167 6.01 -17.05 3.30
CA MET A 167 6.96 -17.96 2.66
C MET A 167 7.58 -18.97 3.62
N PHE A 168 7.92 -18.53 4.83
CA PHE A 168 8.56 -19.35 5.85
C PHE A 168 7.59 -20.39 6.40
N LEU A 169 6.43 -19.95 6.91
CA LEU A 169 5.45 -20.83 7.55
C LEU A 169 4.85 -21.84 6.56
N SER A 170 4.58 -21.42 5.32
CA SER A 170 4.05 -22.35 4.32
C SER A 170 5.02 -23.50 4.04
N ARG A 171 6.32 -23.23 3.98
CA ARG A 171 7.36 -24.25 3.74
C ARG A 171 7.61 -25.13 4.94
N VAL A 172 7.66 -24.55 6.14
CA VAL A 172 7.77 -25.31 7.39
C VAL A 172 6.59 -26.25 7.56
N ILE A 173 5.36 -25.75 7.49
CA ILE A 173 4.15 -26.54 7.70
C ILE A 173 3.97 -27.51 6.53
N GLY A 174 4.26 -27.10 5.30
CA GLY A 174 4.23 -27.99 4.14
C GLY A 174 5.18 -29.19 4.29
N GLY A 175 6.38 -28.98 4.83
CA GLY A 175 7.33 -30.06 5.14
C GLY A 175 6.84 -31.01 6.24
N ILE A 176 6.17 -30.47 7.25
CA ILE A 176 5.56 -31.28 8.33
C ILE A 176 4.39 -32.10 7.78
N VAL A 177 3.51 -31.50 6.98
CA VAL A 177 2.33 -32.15 6.39
C VAL A 177 2.75 -33.24 5.41
N ASP A 178 3.76 -33.01 4.57
CA ASP A 178 4.26 -34.02 3.62
C ASP A 178 4.78 -35.28 4.34
N LYS A 179 5.54 -35.11 5.41
CA LYS A 179 6.06 -36.22 6.22
C LYS A 179 4.97 -36.93 7.02
N ALA A 180 4.07 -36.18 7.65
CA ALA A 180 3.06 -36.73 8.56
C ALA A 180 1.86 -37.36 7.84
N VAL A 181 1.39 -36.74 6.76
CA VAL A 181 0.17 -37.13 6.04
C VAL A 181 0.49 -37.98 4.83
N PHE A 182 1.39 -37.50 3.97
CA PHE A 182 1.70 -38.17 2.70
C PHE A 182 2.76 -39.26 2.84
N ARG A 183 3.41 -39.35 4.01
CA ARG A 183 4.48 -40.33 4.33
C ARG A 183 5.51 -40.43 3.21
N SER A 184 5.82 -39.31 2.57
CA SER A 184 6.76 -39.25 1.46
C SER A 184 8.17 -39.55 1.96
N GLU A 185 8.84 -40.51 1.34
CA GLU A 185 10.27 -40.77 1.58
C GLU A 185 11.19 -39.79 0.81
N ARG A 186 10.64 -39.04 -0.14
CA ARG A 186 11.36 -37.99 -0.87
C ARG A 186 11.22 -36.66 -0.13
N GLU A 187 12.32 -35.93 0.06
CA GLU A 187 12.33 -34.65 0.79
C GLU A 187 11.42 -33.57 0.20
N HIS A 188 11.12 -33.62 -1.11
CA HIS A 188 10.29 -32.63 -1.82
C HIS A 188 9.32 -33.34 -2.78
N GLY A 189 8.39 -34.12 -2.23
CA GLY A 189 7.37 -34.81 -3.01
C GLY A 189 6.24 -33.90 -3.51
N PRO A 190 5.33 -34.39 -4.38
CA PRO A 190 4.14 -33.65 -4.79
C PRO A 190 3.26 -33.19 -3.62
N GLY A 191 3.19 -33.96 -2.53
CA GLY A 191 2.47 -33.61 -1.30
C GLY A 191 3.01 -32.34 -0.64
N TYR A 192 4.33 -32.18 -0.57
CA TYR A 192 5.00 -30.96 -0.12
C TYR A 192 4.59 -29.75 -0.98
N PHE A 193 4.74 -29.83 -2.30
CA PHE A 193 4.44 -28.71 -3.18
C PHE A 193 2.97 -28.28 -3.11
N LEU A 194 2.04 -29.25 -3.09
CA LEU A 194 0.61 -28.98 -2.94
C LEU A 194 0.30 -28.32 -1.59
N SER A 195 0.88 -28.83 -0.50
CA SER A 195 0.70 -28.28 0.84
C SER A 195 1.24 -26.86 0.95
N VAL A 196 2.48 -26.62 0.46
CA VAL A 196 3.09 -25.30 0.44
C VAL A 196 2.25 -24.32 -0.37
N MET A 197 1.75 -24.72 -1.54
CA MET A 197 0.93 -23.85 -2.38
C MET A 197 -0.39 -23.50 -1.71
N ALA A 198 -1.09 -24.49 -1.14
CA ALA A 198 -2.33 -24.25 -0.39
C ALA A 198 -2.10 -23.31 0.81
N LEU A 199 -1.03 -23.52 1.57
CA LEU A 199 -0.66 -22.68 2.72
C LEU A 199 -0.22 -21.28 2.31
N GLN A 200 0.48 -21.12 1.17
CA GLN A 200 0.85 -19.80 0.65
C GLN A 200 -0.39 -18.99 0.28
N ILE A 201 -1.37 -19.62 -0.37
CA ILE A 201 -2.64 -18.96 -0.69
C ILE A 201 -3.36 -18.57 0.61
N LEU A 202 -3.49 -19.50 1.55
CA LEU A 202 -4.17 -19.26 2.83
C LEU A 202 -3.51 -18.13 3.63
N PHE A 203 -2.21 -18.23 3.90
CA PHE A 203 -1.49 -17.22 4.66
C PHE A 203 -1.37 -15.90 3.89
N GLY A 204 -1.28 -15.93 2.55
CA GLY A 204 -1.33 -14.73 1.72
C GLY A 204 -2.66 -13.99 1.86
N LEU A 205 -3.79 -14.70 1.88
CA LEU A 205 -5.10 -14.12 2.15
C LEU A 205 -5.15 -13.47 3.53
N LEU A 206 -4.66 -14.16 4.58
CA LEU A 206 -4.61 -13.61 5.93
C LEU A 206 -3.68 -12.39 6.03
N ALA A 207 -2.51 -12.44 5.38
CA ALA A 207 -1.59 -11.31 5.30
C ALA A 207 -2.22 -10.10 4.60
N SER A 208 -3.02 -10.32 3.55
CA SER A 208 -3.67 -9.22 2.83
C SER A 208 -4.66 -8.45 3.72
N VAL A 209 -5.36 -9.12 4.64
CA VAL A 209 -6.24 -8.44 5.63
C VAL A 209 -5.46 -7.45 6.48
N VAL A 210 -4.24 -7.81 6.92
CA VAL A 210 -3.36 -6.91 7.68
C VAL A 210 -2.92 -5.73 6.82
N VAL A 211 -2.46 -5.98 5.59
CA VAL A 211 -2.05 -4.93 4.64
C VAL A 211 -3.20 -3.95 4.36
N PHE A 212 -4.41 -4.46 4.13
CA PHE A 212 -5.58 -3.64 3.85
C PHE A 212 -6.03 -2.83 5.05
N TRP A 213 -5.95 -3.38 6.26
CA TRP A 213 -6.21 -2.61 7.48
C TRP A 213 -5.26 -1.42 7.63
N PHE A 214 -3.95 -1.64 7.45
CA PHE A 214 -2.96 -0.55 7.45
C PHE A 214 -3.19 0.44 6.31
N SER A 215 -3.57 -0.05 5.13
CA SER A 215 -3.93 0.79 3.98
C SER A 215 -5.06 1.75 4.34
N ARG A 216 -6.15 1.27 4.95
CA ARG A 216 -7.28 2.12 5.34
C ARG A 216 -6.91 3.17 6.40
N GLN A 217 -6.15 2.78 7.43
CA GLN A 217 -5.75 3.71 8.49
C GLN A 217 -4.90 4.87 7.95
N ARG A 218 -4.09 4.60 6.94
CA ARG A 218 -3.28 5.58 6.25
C ARG A 218 -4.12 6.63 5.52
N GLU A 219 -5.18 6.22 4.84
CA GLU A 219 -6.08 7.14 4.11
C GLU A 219 -6.67 8.20 5.02
N PHE A 220 -7.16 7.82 6.21
CA PHE A 220 -7.69 8.79 7.18
C PHE A 220 -6.63 9.80 7.66
N ARG A 221 -5.38 9.36 7.81
CA ARG A 221 -4.25 10.24 8.18
C ARG A 221 -3.89 11.19 7.05
N ALA A 222 -3.94 10.71 5.81
CA ALA A 222 -3.69 11.50 4.62
C ALA A 222 -4.82 12.52 4.37
N ASP A 223 -6.09 12.15 4.60
CA ASP A 223 -7.23 13.08 4.57
C ASP A 223 -7.10 14.19 5.59
N ALA A 224 -6.77 13.83 6.84
CA ALA A 224 -6.50 14.82 7.87
C ALA A 224 -5.31 15.72 7.50
N GLY A 225 -4.31 15.19 6.79
CA GLY A 225 -3.19 15.94 6.26
C GLY A 225 -3.59 16.90 5.13
N GLY A 226 -4.34 16.44 4.14
CA GLY A 226 -4.91 17.26 3.06
C GLY A 226 -5.81 18.37 3.60
N ALA A 227 -6.64 18.07 4.60
CA ALA A 227 -7.47 19.05 5.29
C ALA A 227 -6.64 20.12 6.04
N ARG A 228 -5.51 19.74 6.66
CA ARG A 228 -4.59 20.70 7.31
C ARG A 228 -3.84 21.56 6.30
N LEU A 229 -3.47 20.99 5.15
CA LEU A 229 -2.64 21.64 4.13
C LEU A 229 -3.43 22.55 3.19
N ALA A 230 -4.62 22.13 2.77
CA ALA A 230 -5.45 22.83 1.77
C ALA A 230 -6.80 23.31 2.32
N GLY A 231 -7.12 23.00 3.58
CA GLY A 231 -8.38 23.36 4.22
C GLY A 231 -9.40 22.22 4.27
N ARG A 232 -10.02 22.04 5.44
CA ARG A 232 -11.04 21.01 5.69
C ARG A 232 -12.25 21.08 4.73
N PRO A 233 -12.83 22.26 4.43
CA PRO A 233 -13.95 22.33 3.48
C PRO A 233 -13.57 21.87 2.08
N ASN A 234 -12.34 22.18 1.65
CA ASN A 234 -11.83 21.83 0.32
C ASN A 234 -11.62 20.32 0.19
N MET A 235 -11.07 19.68 1.22
CA MET A 235 -10.91 18.22 1.25
C MET A 235 -12.26 17.50 1.23
N ILE A 236 -13.25 17.96 2.01
CA ILE A 236 -14.60 17.40 1.99
C ILE A 236 -15.21 17.54 0.59
N SER A 237 -15.13 18.74 0.00
CA SER A 237 -15.65 19.00 -1.35
C SER A 237 -14.99 18.13 -2.41
N ALA A 238 -13.68 17.88 -2.31
CA ALA A 238 -12.96 16.99 -3.22
C ALA A 238 -13.46 15.54 -3.12
N LEU A 239 -13.66 15.01 -1.92
CA LEU A 239 -14.20 13.66 -1.71
C LEU A 239 -15.65 13.52 -2.20
N GLU A 240 -16.48 14.54 -1.98
CA GLU A 240 -17.85 14.58 -2.51
C GLU A 240 -17.85 14.59 -4.04
N ARG A 241 -16.92 15.32 -4.66
CA ARG A 241 -16.76 15.34 -6.12
C ARG A 241 -16.31 13.99 -6.68
N LEU A 242 -15.39 13.30 -6.00
CA LEU A 242 -14.98 11.92 -6.36
C LEU A 242 -16.13 10.94 -6.23
N LYS A 243 -16.95 11.07 -5.19
CA LYS A 243 -18.13 10.22 -4.98
C LYS A 243 -19.11 10.36 -6.14
N ALA A 244 -19.44 11.59 -6.51
CA ALA A 244 -20.34 11.87 -7.63
C ALA A 244 -19.79 11.36 -8.98
N ALA A 245 -18.47 11.31 -9.16
CA ALA A 245 -17.85 10.75 -10.36
C ALA A 245 -17.92 9.22 -10.43
N HIS A 246 -17.95 8.53 -9.28
CA HIS A 246 -18.03 7.06 -9.20
C HIS A 246 -19.47 6.52 -9.24
N GLU A 247 -20.47 7.33 -8.91
CA GLU A 247 -21.89 6.94 -8.97
C GLU A 247 -22.48 6.96 -10.40
N GLN A 248 -21.67 7.16 -11.44
CA GLN A 248 -22.13 6.91 -12.80
C GLN A 248 -22.39 5.40 -12.99
N PRO A 249 -23.61 4.99 -13.37
CA PRO A 249 -24.00 3.59 -13.36
C PRO A 249 -23.13 2.80 -14.33
N LEU A 250 -22.47 1.75 -13.83
CA LEU A 250 -22.05 0.66 -14.70
C LEU A 250 -23.30 0.07 -15.38
N PRO A 251 -23.26 -0.29 -16.67
CA PRO A 251 -24.35 -1.03 -17.29
C PRO A 251 -24.68 -2.26 -16.45
N ASP A 252 -25.99 -2.55 -16.29
CA ASP A 252 -26.62 -3.56 -15.42
C ASP A 252 -26.13 -5.03 -15.55
N GLN A 253 -25.03 -5.29 -16.23
CA GLN A 253 -24.51 -6.64 -16.49
C GLN A 253 -23.75 -7.28 -15.31
N LEU A 254 -23.55 -6.56 -14.20
CA LEU A 254 -22.89 -7.12 -13.00
C LEU A 254 -23.87 -7.50 -11.87
N GLY A 255 -25.18 -7.32 -12.06
CA GLY A 255 -26.22 -7.71 -11.09
C GLY A 255 -26.42 -9.23 -10.91
N ALA A 256 -25.69 -10.08 -11.65
CA ALA A 256 -25.89 -11.53 -11.66
C ALA A 256 -25.14 -12.30 -10.55
N PHE A 257 -24.25 -11.67 -9.78
CA PHE A 257 -23.60 -12.31 -8.63
C PHE A 257 -24.25 -11.87 -7.32
N GLY A 258 -25.39 -12.49 -7.02
CA GLY A 258 -26.20 -12.26 -5.83
C GLY A 258 -25.45 -12.47 -4.52
N ILE A 259 -24.93 -11.39 -3.93
CA ILE A 259 -24.54 -11.34 -2.51
C ILE A 259 -25.31 -10.19 -1.85
N SER A 260 -26.62 -10.39 -1.69
CA SER A 260 -27.46 -9.57 -0.83
C SER A 260 -27.40 -10.13 0.59
N GLY A 261 -26.79 -9.39 1.52
CA GLY A 261 -27.15 -9.45 2.95
C GLY A 261 -26.08 -9.87 3.95
N GLY A 262 -25.16 -10.79 3.64
CA GLY A 262 -24.17 -11.31 4.62
C GLY A 262 -22.71 -10.82 4.44
N GLY A 263 -22.40 -10.20 3.30
CA GLY A 263 -21.02 -9.99 2.83
C GLY A 263 -20.36 -8.65 3.19
N LYS A 264 -21.04 -7.72 3.87
CA LYS A 264 -20.48 -6.37 4.13
C LYS A 264 -19.25 -6.42 5.05
N ALA A 265 -19.24 -7.30 6.05
CA ALA A 265 -18.09 -7.45 6.97
C ALA A 265 -16.88 -8.10 6.29
N ILE A 266 -17.09 -9.16 5.50
CA ILE A 266 -16.03 -9.83 4.73
C ILE A 266 -15.51 -8.90 3.63
N SER A 267 -16.39 -8.25 2.88
CA SER A 267 -16.03 -7.26 1.86
C SER A 267 -15.16 -6.15 2.46
N ARG A 268 -15.52 -5.60 3.63
CA ARG A 268 -14.71 -4.61 4.35
C ARG A 268 -13.29 -5.07 4.68
N LEU A 269 -13.08 -6.36 4.95
CA LEU A 269 -11.73 -6.88 5.22
C LEU A 269 -10.82 -6.76 3.99
N PHE A 270 -11.37 -6.93 2.79
CA PHE A 270 -10.66 -6.90 1.51
C PHE A 270 -10.66 -5.52 0.81
N MET A 271 -11.22 -4.47 1.44
CA MET A 271 -11.20 -3.11 0.90
C MET A 271 -9.83 -2.43 1.11
N THR A 272 -9.21 -1.95 0.05
CA THR A 272 -7.92 -1.23 0.06
C THR A 272 -8.04 0.23 0.49
N HIS A 273 -9.21 0.85 0.26
CA HIS A 273 -9.56 2.20 0.69
C HIS A 273 -10.86 2.18 1.50
N PRO A 274 -11.00 3.01 2.54
CA PRO A 274 -12.26 3.13 3.27
C PRO A 274 -13.32 3.82 2.39
N PRO A 275 -14.62 3.54 2.62
CA PRO A 275 -15.71 4.23 1.93
C PRO A 275 -15.58 5.75 2.00
N LEU A 276 -15.91 6.45 0.91
CA LEU A 276 -15.83 7.92 0.86
C LEU A 276 -16.70 8.59 1.94
N ASP A 277 -17.87 8.02 2.25
CA ASP A 277 -18.75 8.52 3.31
C ASP A 277 -18.10 8.47 4.70
N GLU A 278 -17.33 7.42 5.00
CA GLU A 278 -16.61 7.30 6.27
C GLU A 278 -15.46 8.33 6.35
N ARG A 279 -14.76 8.57 5.24
CA ARG A 279 -13.71 9.59 5.14
C ARG A 279 -14.27 10.99 5.32
N ILE A 280 -15.38 11.30 4.65
CA ILE A 280 -16.10 12.59 4.78
C ILE A 280 -16.60 12.78 6.21
N ALA A 281 -17.21 11.76 6.81
CA ALA A 281 -17.69 11.81 8.19
C ALA A 281 -16.54 12.06 9.19
N ALA A 282 -15.40 11.37 9.01
CA ALA A 282 -14.22 11.59 9.83
C ALA A 282 -13.70 13.03 9.73
N LEU A 283 -13.64 13.60 8.53
CA LEU A 283 -13.26 15.00 8.32
C LEU A 283 -14.24 15.97 8.98
N ARG A 284 -15.55 15.74 8.88
CA ARG A 284 -16.58 16.57 9.54
C ARG A 284 -16.47 16.52 11.06
N ALA A 285 -16.08 15.38 11.62
CA ALA A 285 -15.88 15.17 13.05
C ALA A 285 -14.55 15.73 13.59
N MET A 286 -13.57 16.06 12.73
CA MET A 286 -12.35 16.74 13.18
C MET A 286 -12.69 18.11 13.78
N GLN A 287 -12.39 18.27 15.07
CA GLN A 287 -12.38 19.58 15.72
C GLN A 287 -11.13 20.36 15.24
N GLY A 288 -11.30 21.65 14.97
CA GLY A 288 -10.26 22.53 14.44
C GLY A 288 -9.11 22.73 15.41
#